data_AF-A0A559ICZ7-F1
#
_entry.id   AF-A0A559ICZ7-F1
#
_cell.length_a   1.000
_cell.length_b   1.000
_cell.length_c   1.000
_cell.angle_alpha   90.00
_cell.angle_beta   90.00
_cell.angle_gamma   90.00
#
_symmetry.space_group_name_H-M   'P 1'
#
loop_
_entity.id
_entity.type
_entity.pdbx_description
1 polymer ?
#
loop_
_entity_poly.entity_id
_entity_poly.type
_entity_poly.pdbx_seq_one_letter_code
_entity_poly.pdbx_strand_id
1 'polypeptide(L)'
;MSNGEILPATQNKIGKIVIEMTKTHLIDPFWERSDEHFMSVIGLYIIKEKKLEDFIDIVMEAQCLLKDCGEWKSLSETLLSTNDEELKNYLLKDALFHTEIGWEIEEERRNNMVLGRVQKRLEKLIHSNQEVIHD
;
A
#
# COMPACT_ATOMS: atom_id res chain seq x y z
N MET A 1 -1.33 -22.23 -13.03
CA MET A 1 -0.54 -21.02 -12.77
C MET A 1 -1.34 -19.83 -13.31
N SER A 2 -2.34 -19.36 -12.56
CA SER A 2 -2.82 -17.99 -12.77
C SER A 2 -1.82 -17.12 -12.02
N ASN A 3 -0.80 -16.64 -12.73
CA ASN A 3 0.09 -15.63 -12.17
C ASN A 3 -0.80 -14.44 -11.81
N GLY A 4 -0.96 -14.13 -10.52
CA GLY A 4 -1.59 -12.87 -10.12
C GLY A 4 -0.87 -11.74 -10.86
N GLU A 5 -1.59 -11.04 -11.73
CA GLU A 5 -1.03 -9.93 -12.49
C GLU A 5 -1.19 -8.66 -11.66
N ILE A 6 -0.11 -7.88 -11.53
CA ILE A 6 -0.22 -6.51 -11.04
C ILE A 6 -0.95 -5.72 -12.12
N LEU A 7 -2.13 -5.20 -11.81
CA LEU A 7 -2.94 -4.52 -12.79
C LEU A 7 -2.39 -3.12 -13.08
N PRO A 8 -2.33 -2.66 -14.34
CA PRO A 8 -1.93 -1.29 -14.64
C PRO A 8 -2.78 -0.23 -13.92
N ALA A 9 -4.06 -0.54 -13.66
CA ALA A 9 -4.96 0.35 -12.92
C ALA A 9 -4.51 0.58 -11.47
N THR A 10 -3.80 -0.38 -10.86
CA THR A 10 -3.26 -0.27 -9.49
C THR A 10 -1.84 0.31 -9.45
N GLN A 11 -1.22 0.55 -10.62
CA GLN A 11 0.12 1.14 -10.76
C GLN A 11 0.04 2.67 -10.88
N ASN A 12 -0.23 3.35 -9.77
CA ASN A 12 -0.11 4.81 -9.70
C ASN A 12 1.31 5.25 -9.29
N LYS A 13 1.57 6.56 -9.31
CA LYS A 13 2.89 7.13 -8.97
C LYS A 13 3.17 7.15 -7.47
N ILE A 14 2.17 6.98 -6.60
CA ILE A 14 2.31 7.13 -5.15
C ILE A 14 3.34 6.14 -4.60
N GLY A 15 3.20 4.86 -4.96
CA GLY A 15 4.13 3.83 -4.50
C GLY A 15 5.56 4.16 -4.88
N LYS A 16 5.79 4.47 -6.16
CA LYS A 16 7.12 4.82 -6.67
C LYS A 16 7.74 6.01 -5.93
N ILE A 17 6.98 7.08 -5.73
CA ILE A 17 7.45 8.28 -5.02
C ILE A 17 7.81 7.94 -3.57
N VAL A 18 6.97 7.18 -2.85
CA VAL A 18 7.26 6.75 -1.48
C VAL A 18 8.55 5.92 -1.43
N ILE A 19 8.75 4.98 -2.35
CA ILE A 19 9.99 4.19 -2.39
C ILE A 19 11.21 5.06 -2.67
N GLU A 20 11.14 5.95 -3.67
CA GLU A 20 12.25 6.84 -4.04
C GLU A 20 12.64 7.76 -2.88
N MET A 21 11.67 8.39 -2.21
CA MET A 21 11.92 9.29 -1.08
C MET A 21 12.42 8.56 0.17
N THR A 22 12.17 7.26 0.30
CA THR A 22 12.55 6.48 1.49
C THR A 22 13.69 5.48 1.22
N LYS A 23 14.26 5.49 0.01
CA LYS A 23 15.23 4.48 -0.45
C LYS A 23 16.51 4.45 0.39
N THR A 24 16.94 5.59 0.89
CA THR A 24 18.14 5.72 1.74
C THR A 24 17.93 5.17 3.15
N HIS A 25 16.69 4.94 3.57
CA HIS A 25 16.35 4.56 4.94
C HIS A 25 16.11 3.05 5.13
N LEU A 26 16.05 2.27 4.05
CA LEU A 26 15.85 0.81 4.11
C LEU A 26 16.86 0.10 3.22
N ILE A 27 17.58 -0.87 3.81
CA ILE A 27 18.76 -1.53 3.21
C ILE A 27 18.37 -2.73 2.33
N ASP A 28 17.07 -3.04 2.21
CA ASP A 28 16.62 -4.28 1.58
C ASP A 28 15.83 -4.03 0.29
N PRO A 29 16.52 -4.02 -0.87
CA PRO A 29 15.92 -3.80 -2.18
C PRO A 29 15.08 -4.98 -2.68
N PHE A 30 15.20 -6.16 -2.05
CA PHE A 30 14.48 -7.36 -2.52
C PHE A 30 12.96 -7.16 -2.52
N TRP A 31 12.45 -6.47 -1.50
CA TRP A 31 11.02 -6.22 -1.33
C TRP A 31 10.54 -4.88 -1.93
N GLU A 32 11.42 -4.08 -2.55
CA GLU A 32 11.04 -2.72 -3.04
C GLU A 32 9.84 -2.76 -3.98
N ARG A 33 9.78 -3.73 -4.89
CA ARG A 33 8.64 -3.88 -5.80
C ARG A 33 7.34 -4.23 -5.09
N SER A 34 7.42 -5.04 -4.03
CA SER A 34 6.26 -5.36 -3.20
C SER A 34 5.82 -4.15 -2.38
N ASP A 35 6.77 -3.43 -1.77
CA ASP A 35 6.51 -2.17 -1.06
C ASP A 35 5.83 -1.15 -2.01
N GLU A 36 6.34 -1.01 -3.25
CA GLU A 36 5.81 -0.11 -4.28
C GLU A 36 4.38 -0.48 -4.69
N HIS A 37 4.14 -1.75 -5.03
CA HIS A 37 2.82 -2.23 -5.45
C HIS A 37 1.79 -2.08 -4.32
N PHE A 38 2.16 -2.49 -3.10
CA PHE A 38 1.31 -2.37 -1.92
C PHE A 38 0.91 -0.92 -1.65
N MET A 39 1.88 -0.01 -1.71
CA MET A 39 1.63 1.43 -1.52
C MET A 39 0.79 2.02 -2.67
N SER A 40 0.97 1.53 -3.90
CA SER A 40 0.17 1.98 -5.04
C SER A 40 -1.29 1.54 -4.90
N VAL A 41 -1.56 0.31 -4.45
CA VAL A 41 -2.93 -0.15 -4.17
C VAL A 41 -3.61 0.69 -3.09
N ILE A 42 -2.91 0.97 -1.99
CA ILE A 42 -3.43 1.85 -0.92
C ILE A 42 -3.68 3.26 -1.44
N GLY A 43 -2.73 3.82 -2.19
CA GLY A 43 -2.87 5.15 -2.77
C GLY A 43 -4.07 5.25 -3.71
N LEU A 44 -4.30 4.23 -4.54
CA LEU A 44 -5.46 4.20 -5.44
C LEU A 44 -6.76 4.21 -4.65
N TYR A 45 -6.86 3.36 -3.61
CA TYR A 45 -8.03 3.30 -2.75
C TYR A 45 -8.32 4.67 -2.13
N ILE A 46 -7.30 5.33 -1.56
CA ILE A 46 -7.46 6.65 -0.93
C ILE A 46 -7.92 7.70 -1.95
N ILE A 47 -7.30 7.75 -3.13
CA ILE A 47 -7.67 8.71 -4.20
C ILE A 47 -9.14 8.54 -4.58
N LYS A 48 -9.61 7.29 -4.72
CA LYS A 48 -10.97 6.99 -5.18
C LYS A 48 -12.02 7.17 -4.09
N GLU A 49 -11.81 6.59 -2.92
CA GLU A 49 -12.78 6.63 -1.81
C GLU A 49 -12.80 7.99 -1.10
N LYS A 50 -11.62 8.55 -0.84
CA LYS A 50 -11.48 9.79 -0.04
C LYS A 50 -11.35 11.05 -0.89
N LYS A 51 -11.19 10.91 -2.22
CA LYS A 51 -11.06 12.02 -3.17
C LYS A 51 -9.90 12.95 -2.83
N LEU A 52 -8.82 12.38 -2.30
CA LEU A 52 -7.58 13.10 -2.02
C LEU A 52 -6.69 13.09 -3.27
N GLU A 53 -6.13 14.25 -3.61
CA GLU A 53 -5.24 14.41 -4.75
C GLU A 53 -3.83 14.84 -4.33
N ASP A 54 -3.68 15.47 -3.16
CA ASP A 54 -2.38 15.88 -2.63
C ASP A 54 -1.59 14.68 -2.09
N PHE A 55 -0.30 14.64 -2.44
CA PHE A 55 0.57 13.53 -2.08
C PHE A 55 0.76 13.40 -0.56
N ILE A 56 0.91 14.51 0.16
CA ILE A 56 1.12 14.50 1.61
C ILE A 56 -0.16 14.03 2.30
N ASP A 57 -1.33 14.51 1.87
CA ASP A 57 -2.60 14.05 2.40
C ASP A 57 -2.80 12.54 2.17
N ILE A 58 -2.47 12.03 0.98
CA ILE A 58 -2.53 10.60 0.68
C ILE A 58 -1.58 9.79 1.58
N VAL A 59 -0.35 10.29 1.81
CA VAL A 59 0.65 9.62 2.67
C VAL A 59 0.21 9.58 4.13
N MET A 60 -0.31 10.70 4.65
CA MET A 60 -0.84 10.79 6.01
C MET A 60 -2.02 9.85 6.20
N GLU A 61 -2.95 9.85 5.23
CA GLU A 61 -4.11 8.98 5.25
C GLU A 61 -3.74 7.50 5.14
N ALA A 62 -2.77 7.15 4.30
CA ALA A 62 -2.24 5.80 4.22
C ALA A 62 -1.63 5.36 5.55
N GLN A 63 -0.90 6.24 6.25
CA GLN A 63 -0.36 5.93 7.56
C GLN A 63 -1.47 5.65 8.58
N CYS A 64 -2.52 6.48 8.62
CA CYS A 64 -3.69 6.26 9.49
C CYS A 64 -4.36 4.93 9.18
N LEU A 65 -4.70 4.68 7.92
CA LEU A 65 -5.34 3.44 7.48
C LEU A 65 -4.54 2.20 7.90
N LEU A 66 -3.23 2.21 7.69
CA LEU A 66 -2.37 1.09 8.05
C LEU A 66 -2.26 0.90 9.57
N LYS A 67 -2.27 1.97 10.36
CA LYS A 67 -2.25 1.89 11.83
C LYS A 67 -3.57 1.34 12.38
N ASP A 68 -4.69 1.80 11.84
CA ASP A 68 -6.02 1.39 12.28
C ASP A 68 -6.28 -0.09 11.96
N CYS A 69 -5.82 -0.57 10.80
CA CYS A 69 -6.01 -1.95 10.40
C CYS A 69 -5.06 -2.93 11.13
N GLY A 70 -3.80 -2.52 11.36
CA GLY A 70 -2.78 -3.31 12.06
C GLY A 70 -2.22 -4.52 11.31
N GLU A 71 -3.05 -5.22 10.54
CA GLU A 71 -2.71 -6.44 9.80
C GLU A 71 -3.41 -6.50 8.43
N TRP A 72 -2.86 -7.34 7.54
CA TRP A 72 -3.32 -7.51 6.16
C TRP A 72 -4.78 -7.92 6.09
N LYS A 73 -5.23 -8.84 6.95
CA LYS A 73 -6.62 -9.31 6.95
C LYS A 73 -7.60 -8.14 7.11
N SER A 74 -7.46 -7.36 8.18
CA SER A 74 -8.28 -6.17 8.44
C SER A 74 -8.18 -5.11 7.34
N LEU A 75 -6.96 -4.87 6.82
CA LEU A 75 -6.74 -3.94 5.72
C LEU A 75 -7.46 -4.41 4.45
N SER A 76 -7.34 -5.67 4.08
CA SER A 76 -7.95 -6.22 2.87
C SER A 76 -9.47 -6.18 2.93
N GLU A 77 -10.07 -6.48 4.09
CA GLU A 77 -11.50 -6.33 4.33
C GLU A 77 -11.96 -4.88 4.14
N THR A 78 -11.19 -3.92 4.70
CA THR A 78 -11.45 -2.50 4.55
C THR A 78 -11.36 -2.06 3.07
N LEU A 79 -10.29 -2.42 2.37
CA LEU A 79 -10.10 -2.06 0.96
C LEU A 79 -11.20 -2.63 0.07
N LEU A 80 -11.66 -3.86 0.32
CA LEU A 80 -12.73 -4.52 -0.44
C LEU A 80 -14.15 -4.08 -0.04
N SER A 81 -14.29 -3.33 1.05
CA SER A 81 -15.56 -2.73 1.51
C SER A 81 -15.88 -1.39 0.84
N THR A 82 -15.00 -0.89 -0.03
CA THR A 82 -15.21 0.28 -0.91
C THR A 82 -16.59 0.27 -1.58
N ASN A 83 -17.22 1.45 -1.66
CA ASN A 83 -18.48 1.64 -2.36
C ASN A 83 -18.29 1.92 -3.87
N ASP A 84 -17.05 2.19 -4.30
CA ASP A 84 -16.68 2.30 -5.70
C ASP A 84 -16.59 0.88 -6.33
N GLU A 85 -17.61 0.52 -7.11
CA GLU A 85 -17.68 -0.78 -7.79
C GLU A 85 -16.54 -1.00 -8.78
N GLU A 86 -16.06 0.06 -9.45
CA GLU A 86 -14.95 -0.03 -10.40
C GLU A 86 -13.65 -0.35 -9.65
N LEU A 87 -13.38 0.40 -8.57
CA LEU A 87 -12.24 0.13 -7.69
C LEU A 87 -12.30 -1.28 -7.11
N LYS A 88 -13.45 -1.68 -6.56
CA LYS A 88 -13.64 -3.02 -6.00
C LYS A 88 -13.28 -4.12 -7.00
N ASN A 89 -13.72 -3.96 -8.24
CA ASN A 89 -13.43 -4.91 -9.32
C ASN A 89 -11.95 -4.95 -9.69
N TYR A 90 -11.22 -3.84 -9.58
CA TYR A 90 -9.77 -3.83 -9.75
C TYR A 90 -9.07 -4.56 -8.59
N LEU A 91 -9.45 -4.26 -7.35
CA LEU A 91 -8.83 -4.88 -6.17
C LEU A 91 -9.04 -6.39 -6.14
N LEU A 92 -10.25 -6.88 -6.43
CA LEU A 92 -10.55 -8.32 -6.49
C LEU A 92 -9.72 -9.09 -7.54
N LYS A 93 -9.18 -8.41 -8.54
CA LYS A 93 -8.37 -9.01 -9.60
C LYS A 93 -6.86 -8.83 -9.37
N ASP A 94 -6.47 -7.96 -8.45
CA ASP A 94 -5.08 -7.65 -8.18
C ASP A 94 -4.40 -8.78 -7.40
N ALA A 95 -3.12 -9.01 -7.71
CA ALA A 95 -2.30 -10.07 -7.11
C ALA A 95 -2.19 -10.01 -5.58
N LEU A 96 -2.45 -8.87 -4.93
CA LEU A 96 -2.46 -8.78 -3.46
C LEU A 96 -3.64 -9.53 -2.82
N PHE A 97 -4.78 -9.60 -3.51
CA PHE A 97 -6.03 -10.16 -2.99
C PHE A 97 -6.31 -11.56 -3.52
N HIS A 98 -5.44 -12.07 -4.38
CA HIS A 98 -5.58 -13.38 -4.96
C HIS A 98 -4.66 -14.36 -4.24
N THR A 99 -5.25 -15.37 -3.62
CA THR A 99 -4.50 -16.43 -2.94
C THR A 99 -4.75 -17.77 -3.59
N GLU A 100 -3.65 -18.49 -3.88
CA GLU A 100 -3.75 -19.89 -4.29
C GLU A 100 -4.21 -20.76 -3.09
N ILE A 101 -5.08 -21.73 -3.36
CA ILE A 101 -5.59 -22.64 -2.32
C ILE A 101 -4.43 -23.38 -1.66
N GLY A 102 -4.36 -23.30 -0.34
CA GLY A 102 -3.30 -23.90 0.48
C GLY A 102 -2.09 -23.00 0.75
N TRP A 103 -2.09 -21.75 0.26
CA TRP A 103 -1.05 -20.75 0.51
C TRP A 103 -1.55 -19.55 1.32
N GLU A 104 -2.77 -19.60 1.86
CA GLU A 104 -3.45 -18.50 2.55
C GLU A 104 -2.60 -17.93 3.69
N ILE A 105 -2.02 -18.81 4.51
CA ILE A 105 -1.24 -18.42 5.69
C ILE A 105 0.10 -17.79 5.29
N GLU A 106 0.78 -18.37 4.29
CA GLU A 106 2.05 -17.88 3.77
C GLU A 106 1.91 -16.51 3.12
N GLU A 107 0.86 -16.31 2.31
CA GLU A 107 0.58 -15.04 1.67
C GLU A 107 0.16 -13.98 2.67
N GLU A 108 -0.66 -14.33 3.66
CA GLU A 108 -1.00 -13.42 4.76
C GLU A 108 0.26 -13.00 5.53
N ARG A 109 1.16 -13.94 5.84
CA ARG A 109 2.43 -13.63 6.50
C ARG A 109 3.30 -12.70 5.63
N ARG A 110 3.38 -12.97 4.33
CA ARG A 110 4.11 -12.13 3.37
C ARG A 110 3.54 -10.72 3.34
N ASN A 111 2.22 -10.58 3.21
CA ASN A 111 1.55 -9.29 3.12
C ASN A 111 1.68 -8.51 4.44
N ASN A 112 1.60 -9.16 5.60
CA ASN A 112 1.87 -8.54 6.90
C ASN A 112 3.31 -8.02 7.03
N MET A 113 4.29 -8.75 6.49
CA MET A 113 5.67 -8.27 6.46
C MET A 113 5.83 -7.04 5.56
N VAL A 114 5.21 -7.04 4.37
CA VAL A 114 5.23 -5.88 3.46
C VAL A 114 4.51 -4.68 4.10
N LEU A 115 3.36 -4.90 4.74
CA LEU A 115 2.62 -3.87 5.49
C LEU A 115 3.50 -3.20 6.53
N GLY A 116 4.19 -3.97 7.37
CA GLY A 116 5.09 -3.44 8.39
C GLY A 116 6.28 -2.66 7.81
N ARG A 117 6.73 -3.01 6.60
CA ARG A 117 7.77 -2.26 5.88
C ARG A 117 7.23 -0.94 5.32
N VAL A 118 6.07 -0.96 4.69
CA VAL A 118 5.39 0.24 4.16
C VAL A 118 5.06 1.21 5.29
N GLN A 119 4.57 0.73 6.43
CA GLN A 119 4.35 1.56 7.63
C GLN A 119 5.63 2.30 8.04
N LYS A 120 6.77 1.60 8.15
CA LYS A 120 8.06 2.23 8.48
C LYS A 120 8.50 3.27 7.45
N ARG A 121 8.26 3.02 6.16
CA ARG A 121 8.53 4.00 5.09
C ARG A 121 7.71 5.26 5.29
N LEU A 122 6.40 5.12 5.51
CA LEU A 122 5.51 6.26 5.72
C LEU A 122 5.86 7.05 6.99
N GLU A 123 6.17 6.36 8.09
CA GLU A 123 6.63 7.00 9.33
C GLU A 123 7.89 7.84 9.11
N LYS A 124 8.88 7.31 8.36
CA LYS A 124 10.09 8.07 8.03
C LYS A 124 9.79 9.26 7.13
N LEU A 125 9.00 9.06 6.09
CA LEU A 125 8.63 10.12 5.15
C LEU A 125 7.90 11.28 5.87
N ILE A 126 6.97 10.96 6.76
CA ILE A 126 6.21 11.96 7.53
C ILE A 126 7.13 12.71 8.50
N HIS A 127 8.00 11.99 9.21
CA HIS A 127 8.93 12.61 10.14
C HIS A 127 9.91 13.56 9.44
N SER A 128 10.51 13.15 8.32
CA SER A 128 11.44 13.99 7.55
C SER A 128 10.77 15.22 6.93
N ASN A 129 9.49 15.15 6.56
CA ASN A 129 8.75 16.32 6.07
C ASN A 129 8.34 17.29 7.19
N GLN A 130 8.19 16.83 8.43
CA GLN A 130 7.92 17.69 9.57
C GLN A 130 9.15 18.50 10.01
N GLU A 131 10.35 17.94 9.88
CA GLU A 131 11.60 18.66 10.17
C GLU A 131 11.82 19.84 9.21
N VAL A 132 11.41 19.70 7.94
CA VAL A 132 11.53 20.76 6.91
C VAL A 132 10.57 21.94 7.14
N ILE A 133 9.51 21.75 7.92
CA ILE A 133 8.51 22.81 8.22
C ILE A 133 8.92 23.64 9.45
N HIS A 134 9.90 23.18 10.22
CA HIS A 134 10.35 23.81 11.47
C HIS A 134 11.73 24.47 11.40
N ASP A 135 12.38 24.47 10.22
CA ASP A 135 13.61 25.22 9.90
C ASP A 135 13.32 26.42 8.97
#